data_AF-A0A4C2E8X4-F1
#
_entry.id   AF-A0A4C2E8X4-F1
#
_cell.length_a   1.000
_cell.length_b   1.000
_cell.length_c   1.000
_cell.angle_alpha   90.00
_cell.angle_beta   90.00
_cell.angle_gamma   90.00
#
_symmetry.space_group_name_H-M   'P 1'
#
loop_
_entity.id
_entity.type
_entity.pdbx_description
1 polymer ?
#
loop_
_entity_poly.entity_id
_entity_poly.type
_entity_poly.pdbx_seq_one_letter_code
_entity_poly.pdbx_strand_id
1 'polypeptide(L)'
;MKSFMVFKRLLTQSTREQVYLDILNSKFDNALQVLRQTPRKELDYGLLQTFLSKSCQWGHIQSVDYIWYRFVMRFPILVVSPNLLCDIGNLALYEEKGFIPDQLYIHYLKFHSKKRGEYDPYKYELLRIRVESFARGTMDKTSFKEKWKMFLEDMDNQLPPTTEIKVRDFPFLVESMRDSTKHEIMELLFMKSGFSVQNRHSLPLLLNIFLLQPKYHMEFKIACFQKFSEIYSLALDDSLAILFRQCRNDGYYLSKLMDFAREKGITRLSPVASRAFLEGITGTTYHFKTRDYVDLLSKY
;
A
#
# COMPACT_ATOMS: atom_id res chain seq x y z
N MET A 1 -31.45 -0.82 51.46
CA MET A 1 -30.52 -0.57 50.36
C MET A 1 -29.08 -0.72 50.88
N LYS A 2 -28.39 -1.80 50.53
CA LYS A 2 -26.96 -1.97 50.87
C LYS A 2 -26.11 -1.29 49.79
N SER A 3 -25.37 -0.27 50.18
CA SER A 3 -24.35 0.37 49.35
C SER A 3 -23.22 -0.62 49.10
N PHE A 4 -23.10 -1.11 47.87
CA PHE A 4 -21.91 -1.84 47.43
C PHE A 4 -20.84 -0.81 47.06
N MET A 5 -19.99 -0.45 48.03
CA MET A 5 -18.70 0.14 47.73
C MET A 5 -17.83 -0.93 47.04
N VAL A 6 -17.82 -0.91 45.71
CA VAL A 6 -16.84 -1.65 44.92
C VAL A 6 -15.51 -0.90 45.08
N PHE A 7 -14.66 -1.37 46.00
CA PHE A 7 -13.25 -0.99 46.01
C PHE A 7 -12.65 -1.39 44.66
N LYS A 8 -12.55 -0.43 43.72
CA LYS A 8 -11.70 -0.54 42.54
C LYS A 8 -10.26 -0.57 43.04
N ARG A 9 -9.68 -1.76 43.20
CA ARG A 9 -8.21 -1.86 43.25
C ARG A 9 -7.71 -1.39 41.90
N LEU A 10 -7.08 -0.22 41.87
CA LEU A 10 -6.23 0.22 40.77
C LEU A 10 -4.84 -0.38 41.02
N LEU A 11 -4.03 -0.49 39.96
CA LEU A 11 -2.60 -0.75 40.13
C LEU A 11 -2.05 0.18 41.21
N THR A 12 -1.21 -0.34 42.10
CA THR A 12 -0.50 0.56 43.02
C THR A 12 0.26 1.58 42.19
N GLN A 13 0.30 2.83 42.65
CA GLN A 13 0.94 3.92 41.90
C GLN A 13 2.39 3.57 41.53
N SER A 14 3.12 2.91 42.43
CA SER A 14 4.47 2.39 42.19
C SER A 14 4.55 1.40 41.03
N THR A 15 3.60 0.45 40.93
CA THR A 15 3.59 -0.54 39.85
C THR A 15 3.26 0.12 38.52
N ARG A 16 2.31 1.07 38.52
CA ARG A 16 1.95 1.83 37.33
C ARG A 16 3.12 2.65 36.80
N GLU A 17 3.82 3.35 37.69
CA GLU A 17 5.03 4.13 37.35
C GLU A 17 6.13 3.22 36.79
N GLN A 18 6.35 2.06 37.41
CA GLN A 18 7.32 1.07 36.91
C GLN A 18 6.98 0.58 35.51
N VAL A 19 5.72 0.24 35.23
CA VAL A 19 5.30 -0.20 33.89
C VAL A 19 5.49 0.93 32.86
N TYR A 20 5.18 2.17 33.21
CA TYR A 20 5.46 3.32 32.33
C TYR A 20 6.96 3.47 32.06
N LEU A 21 7.81 3.36 33.09
CA LEU A 21 9.26 3.41 32.92
C LEU A 21 9.76 2.27 32.03
N ASP A 22 9.24 1.06 32.19
CA ASP A 22 9.61 -0.07 31.34
C ASP A 22 9.20 0.18 29.88
N ILE A 23 7.99 0.71 29.64
CA ILE A 23 7.53 1.11 28.29
C ILE A 23 8.43 2.19 27.68
N LEU A 24 8.78 3.23 28.46
CA LEU A 24 9.58 4.36 27.98
C LEU A 24 11.04 3.97 27.73
N ASN A 25 11.56 2.98 28.46
CA ASN A 25 12.90 2.43 28.28
C ASN A 25 12.94 1.21 27.35
N SER A 26 11.87 0.97 26.57
CA SER A 26 11.75 -0.13 25.61
C SER A 26 11.89 -1.54 26.21
N LYS A 27 11.66 -1.71 27.50
CA LYS A 27 11.61 -2.99 28.22
C LYS A 27 10.21 -3.62 28.09
N PHE A 28 9.75 -3.81 26.86
CA PHE A 28 8.36 -4.21 26.57
C PHE A 28 7.99 -5.59 27.12
N ASP A 29 8.92 -6.56 27.16
CA ASP A 29 8.66 -7.89 27.72
C ASP A 29 8.33 -7.85 29.22
N ASN A 30 9.05 -7.01 29.98
CA ASN A 30 8.80 -6.79 31.41
C ASN A 30 7.42 -6.14 31.61
N ALA A 31 7.14 -5.08 30.86
CA ALA A 31 5.84 -4.41 30.89
C ALA A 31 4.70 -5.37 30.52
N LEU A 32 4.90 -6.22 29.51
CA LEU A 32 3.94 -7.22 29.05
C LEU A 32 3.67 -8.29 30.11
N GLN A 33 4.71 -8.76 30.80
CA GLN A 33 4.58 -9.75 31.88
C GLN A 33 3.70 -9.21 33.01
N VAL A 34 3.93 -7.97 33.44
CA VAL A 34 3.10 -7.30 34.46
C VAL A 34 1.67 -7.13 33.95
N LEU A 35 1.49 -6.68 32.70
CA LEU A 35 0.18 -6.46 32.11
C LEU A 35 -0.64 -7.77 31.96
N ARG A 36 0.02 -8.92 31.78
CA ARG A 36 -0.63 -10.24 31.72
C ARG A 36 -1.25 -10.65 33.04
N GLN A 37 -0.56 -10.36 34.13
CA GLN A 37 -0.95 -10.71 35.49
C GLN A 37 -1.93 -9.69 36.09
N THR A 38 -1.97 -8.47 35.58
CA THR A 38 -2.82 -7.41 36.11
C THR A 38 -4.31 -7.65 35.76
N PRO A 39 -5.23 -7.61 36.75
CA PRO A 39 -6.66 -7.72 36.46
C PRO A 39 -7.15 -6.53 35.64
N ARG A 40 -8.09 -6.77 34.70
CA ARG A 40 -8.59 -5.75 33.76
C ARG A 40 -9.09 -4.47 34.44
N LYS A 41 -9.72 -4.59 35.62
CA LYS A 41 -10.32 -3.46 36.34
C LYS A 41 -9.28 -2.46 36.86
N GLU A 42 -8.01 -2.87 36.92
CA GLU A 42 -6.91 -2.09 37.48
C GLU A 42 -6.10 -1.35 36.40
N LEU A 43 -6.36 -1.64 35.12
CA LEU A 43 -5.68 -1.05 33.97
C LEU A 43 -6.44 0.17 33.47
N ASP A 44 -5.73 1.31 33.40
CA ASP A 44 -6.29 2.53 32.84
C ASP A 44 -6.08 2.62 31.32
N TYR A 45 -6.98 3.37 30.67
CA TYR A 45 -6.97 3.56 29.22
C TYR A 45 -5.67 4.22 28.72
N GLY A 46 -5.14 5.20 29.46
CA GLY A 46 -3.92 5.92 29.07
C GLY A 46 -2.69 5.01 29.04
N LEU A 47 -2.57 4.11 30.01
CA LEU A 47 -1.50 3.12 30.04
C LEU A 47 -1.58 2.17 28.84
N LEU A 48 -2.76 1.62 28.55
CA LEU A 48 -2.97 0.73 27.41
C LEU A 48 -2.68 1.42 26.07
N GLN A 49 -3.12 2.67 25.91
CA GLN A 49 -2.86 3.45 24.71
C GLN A 49 -1.36 3.75 24.54
N THR A 50 -0.69 4.16 25.62
CA THR A 50 0.75 4.44 25.60
C THR A 50 1.53 3.18 25.26
N PHE A 51 1.19 2.06 25.90
CA PHE A 51 1.87 0.80 25.65
C PHE A 51 1.64 0.31 24.23
N LEU A 52 0.42 0.35 23.70
CA LEU A 52 0.16 -0.04 22.31
C LEU A 52 0.93 0.85 21.33
N SER A 53 0.87 2.17 21.51
CA SER A 53 1.57 3.13 20.65
C SER A 53 3.08 2.92 20.67
N LYS A 54 3.69 2.78 21.85
CA LYS A 54 5.13 2.56 21.99
C LYS A 54 5.56 1.19 21.49
N SER A 55 4.79 0.14 21.77
CA SER A 55 5.09 -1.20 21.22
C SER A 55 5.07 -1.19 19.70
N CYS A 56 4.09 -0.51 19.10
CA CYS A 56 4.02 -0.38 17.64
C CYS A 56 5.20 0.44 17.08
N GLN A 57 5.53 1.57 17.72
CA GLN A 57 6.66 2.41 17.32
C GLN A 57 7.99 1.65 17.31
N TRP A 58 8.18 0.73 18.27
CA TRP A 58 9.41 -0.06 18.42
C TRP A 58 9.32 -1.46 17.80
N GLY A 59 8.23 -1.79 17.10
CA GLY A 59 8.07 -3.08 16.43
C GLY A 59 7.91 -4.29 17.37
N HIS A 60 7.51 -4.09 18.63
CA HIS A 60 7.30 -5.20 19.58
C HIS A 60 5.93 -5.85 19.34
N ILE A 61 5.87 -6.75 18.34
CA ILE A 61 4.62 -7.36 17.88
C ILE A 61 3.89 -8.16 18.95
N GLN A 62 4.61 -8.78 19.90
CA GLN A 62 4.02 -9.58 20.97
C GLN A 62 3.14 -8.73 21.90
N SER A 63 3.58 -7.50 22.19
CA SER A 63 2.77 -6.56 22.99
C SER A 63 1.61 -6.00 22.19
N VAL A 64 1.81 -5.67 20.90
CA VAL A 64 0.75 -5.22 20.00
C VAL A 64 -0.35 -6.27 19.89
N ASP A 65 0.01 -7.51 19.55
CA ASP A 65 -0.90 -8.66 19.47
C ASP A 65 -1.69 -8.81 20.77
N TYR A 66 -1.00 -8.86 21.90
CA TYR A 66 -1.64 -9.06 23.19
C TYR A 66 -2.65 -7.95 23.52
N ILE A 67 -2.28 -6.69 23.33
CA ILE A 67 -3.16 -5.56 23.62
C ILE A 67 -4.35 -5.54 22.64
N TRP A 68 -4.09 -5.76 21.35
CA TRP A 68 -5.11 -5.81 20.31
C TRP A 68 -6.16 -6.87 20.63
N TYR A 69 -5.73 -8.10 20.84
CA TYR A 69 -6.64 -9.21 21.12
C TYR A 69 -7.39 -9.04 22.44
N ARG A 70 -6.71 -8.65 23.52
CA ARG A 70 -7.34 -8.58 24.84
C ARG A 70 -8.23 -7.35 24.99
N PHE A 71 -7.80 -6.17 24.56
CA PHE A 71 -8.42 -4.88 24.91
C PHE A 71 -9.07 -4.14 23.74
N VAL A 72 -8.88 -4.60 22.50
CA VAL A 72 -9.61 -4.08 21.32
C VAL A 72 -10.68 -5.07 20.89
N MET A 73 -10.30 -6.35 20.71
CA MET A 73 -11.21 -7.38 20.21
C MET A 73 -12.10 -7.98 21.31
N ARG A 74 -11.51 -8.64 22.32
CA ARG A 74 -12.27 -9.39 23.34
C ARG A 74 -12.98 -8.48 24.34
N PHE A 75 -12.31 -7.44 24.78
CA PHE A 75 -12.85 -6.46 25.72
C PHE A 75 -12.67 -5.07 25.13
N PRO A 76 -13.60 -4.57 24.29
CA PRO A 76 -13.43 -3.37 23.47
C PRO A 76 -13.46 -2.08 24.31
N ILE A 77 -12.48 -1.94 25.20
CA ILE A 77 -12.28 -0.75 26.05
C ILE A 77 -11.33 0.25 25.38
N LEU A 78 -10.49 -0.22 24.46
CA LEU A 78 -9.51 0.58 23.77
C LEU A 78 -10.00 0.91 22.36
N VAL A 79 -10.35 2.17 22.11
CA VAL A 79 -10.56 2.69 20.76
C VAL A 79 -9.22 3.21 20.26
N VAL A 80 -8.66 2.52 19.26
CA VAL A 80 -7.38 2.88 18.64
C VAL A 80 -7.59 3.97 17.57
N SER A 81 -6.71 4.97 17.54
CA SER A 81 -6.76 6.08 16.56
C SER A 81 -6.40 5.60 15.14
N PRO A 82 -6.91 6.23 14.07
CA PRO A 82 -6.64 5.82 12.68
C PRO A 82 -5.15 5.69 12.32
N ASN A 83 -4.30 6.63 12.76
CA ASN A 83 -2.86 6.59 12.47
C ASN A 83 -2.23 5.31 13.06
N LEU A 84 -2.49 5.06 14.34
CA LEU A 84 -1.99 3.87 15.03
C LEU A 84 -2.56 2.57 14.43
N LEU A 85 -3.78 2.57 13.87
CA LEU A 85 -4.28 1.40 13.12
C LEU A 85 -3.41 1.15 11.87
N CYS A 86 -3.02 2.19 11.15
CA CYS A 86 -2.16 2.07 9.98
C CYS A 86 -0.75 1.62 10.38
N ASP A 87 -0.20 2.13 11.50
CA ASP A 87 1.10 1.70 12.02
C ASP A 87 1.08 0.21 12.41
N ILE A 88 0.03 -0.23 13.12
CA ILE A 88 -0.15 -1.65 13.49
C ILE A 88 -0.29 -2.50 12.23
N GLY A 89 -1.05 -2.04 11.24
CA GLY A 89 -1.25 -2.77 9.99
C GLY A 89 0.03 -2.93 9.18
N ASN A 90 0.86 -1.89 9.12
CA ASN A 90 2.19 -1.95 8.52
C ASN A 90 3.09 -2.95 9.27
N LEU A 91 3.11 -2.91 10.61
CA LEU A 91 3.87 -3.89 11.39
C LEU A 91 3.37 -5.33 11.15
N ALA A 92 2.04 -5.53 11.18
CA ALA A 92 1.40 -6.82 10.98
C ALA A 92 1.65 -7.42 9.59
N LEU A 93 1.70 -6.58 8.56
CA LEU A 93 2.09 -6.94 7.19
C LEU A 93 3.49 -7.57 7.18
N TYR A 94 4.44 -7.02 7.94
CA TYR A 94 5.81 -7.51 8.00
C TYR A 94 6.04 -8.73 8.88
N GLU A 95 5.23 -8.88 9.94
CA GLU A 95 5.29 -9.96 10.93
C GLU A 95 4.38 -11.16 10.59
N GLU A 96 3.89 -11.25 9.35
CA GLU A 96 3.04 -12.35 8.83
C GLU A 96 1.73 -12.54 9.61
N LYS A 97 1.19 -11.46 10.19
CA LYS A 97 -0.07 -11.47 10.94
C LYS A 97 -1.27 -11.19 10.04
N GLY A 98 -1.48 -12.05 9.04
CA GLY A 98 -2.46 -11.84 7.97
C GLY A 98 -3.92 -11.62 8.40
N PHE A 99 -4.31 -11.97 9.62
CA PHE A 99 -5.67 -11.75 10.15
C PHE A 99 -5.90 -10.35 10.74
N ILE A 100 -4.83 -9.63 11.11
CA ILE A 100 -4.93 -8.30 11.74
C ILE A 100 -5.48 -7.24 10.78
N PRO A 101 -5.02 -7.13 9.52
CA PRO A 101 -5.48 -6.12 8.56
C PRO A 101 -7.01 -5.97 8.45
N ASP A 102 -7.73 -7.08 8.30
CA ASP A 102 -9.20 -7.05 8.23
C ASP A 102 -9.82 -6.54 9.53
N GLN A 103 -9.29 -6.97 10.68
CA GLN A 103 -9.76 -6.52 12.00
C GLN A 103 -9.53 -5.01 12.19
N LEU A 104 -8.39 -4.48 11.74
CA LEU A 104 -8.07 -3.05 11.80
C LEU A 104 -9.07 -2.24 10.98
N TYR A 105 -9.39 -2.68 9.77
CA TYR A 105 -10.35 -2.00 8.91
C TYR A 105 -11.77 -2.05 9.48
N ILE A 106 -12.21 -3.19 10.02
CA ILE A 106 -13.51 -3.30 10.70
C ILE A 106 -13.57 -2.35 11.91
N HIS A 107 -12.50 -2.27 12.70
CA HIS A 107 -12.40 -1.33 13.82
C HIS A 107 -12.48 0.12 13.35
N TYR A 108 -11.76 0.47 12.29
CA TYR A 108 -11.84 1.80 11.67
C TYR A 108 -13.26 2.13 11.19
N LEU A 109 -13.92 1.22 10.48
CA LEU A 109 -15.29 1.39 10.03
C LEU A 109 -16.26 1.62 11.19
N LYS A 110 -16.10 0.87 12.27
CA LYS A 110 -16.96 0.96 13.45
C LYS A 110 -16.82 2.29 14.20
N PHE A 111 -15.61 2.80 14.36
CA PHE A 111 -15.35 3.92 15.28
C PHE A 111 -15.01 5.26 14.61
N HIS A 112 -14.53 5.25 13.36
CA HIS A 112 -13.95 6.44 12.71
C HIS A 112 -14.57 6.83 11.37
N SER A 113 -15.11 5.87 10.60
CA SER A 113 -15.60 6.12 9.23
C SER A 113 -16.58 7.29 9.10
N LYS A 114 -17.54 7.40 10.02
CA LYS A 114 -18.60 8.44 9.97
C LYS A 114 -18.10 9.87 10.21
N LYS A 115 -16.88 10.02 10.75
CA LYS A 115 -16.34 11.32 11.15
C LYS A 115 -15.46 11.97 10.08
N ARG A 116 -15.20 11.26 8.98
CA ARG A 116 -14.21 11.64 7.98
C ARG A 116 -14.88 11.74 6.62
N GLY A 117 -14.42 12.70 5.82
CA GLY A 117 -14.96 12.97 4.49
C GLY A 117 -14.62 11.87 3.48
N GLU A 118 -15.03 12.11 2.25
CA GLU A 118 -14.84 11.20 1.10
C GLU A 118 -13.35 10.86 0.84
N TYR A 119 -12.46 11.84 1.02
CA TYR A 119 -11.01 11.67 0.90
C TYR A 119 -10.37 11.45 2.27
N ASP A 120 -10.37 10.20 2.75
CA ASP A 120 -9.69 9.83 3.98
C ASP A 120 -8.40 9.04 3.74
N PRO A 121 -7.21 9.61 4.02
CA PRO A 121 -5.94 8.92 3.81
C PRO A 121 -5.80 7.64 4.64
N TYR A 122 -6.43 7.57 5.82
CA TYR A 122 -6.35 6.34 6.63
C TYR A 122 -7.22 5.22 6.06
N LYS A 123 -8.33 5.56 5.39
CA LYS A 123 -9.14 4.55 4.68
C LYS A 123 -8.33 3.95 3.54
N TYR A 124 -7.68 4.81 2.74
CA TYR A 124 -6.76 4.37 1.68
C TYR A 124 -5.66 3.45 2.23
N GLU A 125 -4.96 3.90 3.28
CA GLU A 125 -3.83 3.15 3.84
C GLU A 125 -4.25 1.80 4.44
N LEU A 126 -5.40 1.73 5.13
CA LEU A 126 -5.90 0.46 5.66
C LEU A 126 -6.33 -0.52 4.56
N LEU A 127 -6.95 -0.04 3.49
CA LEU A 127 -7.31 -0.87 2.35
C LEU A 127 -6.05 -1.35 1.59
N ARG A 128 -5.05 -0.48 1.41
CA ARG A 128 -3.74 -0.85 0.86
C ARG A 128 -3.10 -1.97 1.68
N ILE A 129 -3.06 -1.82 3.01
CA ILE A 129 -2.52 -2.84 3.92
C ILE A 129 -3.27 -4.18 3.77
N ARG A 130 -4.60 -4.17 3.62
CA ARG A 130 -5.39 -5.41 3.39
C ARG A 130 -4.99 -6.11 2.11
N VAL A 131 -4.95 -5.38 0.99
CA VAL A 131 -4.55 -5.94 -0.31
C VAL A 131 -3.14 -6.50 -0.26
N GLU A 132 -2.19 -5.73 0.28
CA GLU A 132 -0.78 -6.14 0.37
C GLU A 132 -0.58 -7.32 1.31
N SER A 133 -1.35 -7.39 2.42
CA SER A 133 -1.31 -8.52 3.33
C SER A 133 -1.85 -9.78 2.71
N PHE A 134 -2.89 -9.68 1.87
CA PHE A 134 -3.41 -10.82 1.11
C PHE A 134 -2.40 -11.26 0.05
N ALA A 135 -1.85 -10.33 -0.73
CA ALA A 135 -0.86 -10.63 -1.77
C ALA A 135 0.37 -11.34 -1.18
N ARG A 136 0.89 -10.83 -0.05
CA ARG A 136 2.00 -11.44 0.67
C ARG A 136 1.62 -12.76 1.33
N GLY A 137 0.52 -12.82 2.07
CA GLY A 137 0.17 -13.98 2.89
C GLY A 137 -0.22 -15.21 2.08
N THR A 138 -0.72 -15.01 0.86
CA THR A 138 -1.06 -16.12 -0.04
C THR A 138 0.10 -16.59 -0.90
N MET A 139 1.11 -15.75 -1.16
CA MET A 139 2.25 -16.06 -2.04
C MET A 139 1.79 -16.83 -3.30
N ASP A 140 2.36 -18.00 -3.60
CA ASP A 140 2.04 -18.77 -4.80
C ASP A 140 0.73 -19.57 -4.71
N LYS A 141 0.04 -19.55 -3.57
CA LYS A 141 -1.21 -20.32 -3.37
C LYS A 141 -2.39 -19.73 -4.13
N THR A 142 -2.33 -18.45 -4.49
CA THR A 142 -3.38 -17.77 -5.26
C THR A 142 -2.78 -17.09 -6.47
N SER A 143 -3.53 -17.14 -7.57
CA SER A 143 -3.14 -16.53 -8.82
C SER A 143 -3.08 -15.00 -8.70
N PHE A 144 -2.30 -14.36 -9.57
CA PHE A 144 -2.31 -12.89 -9.67
C PHE A 144 -3.72 -12.36 -10.00
N LYS A 145 -4.50 -13.07 -10.82
CA LYS A 145 -5.88 -12.71 -11.16
C LYS A 145 -6.79 -12.63 -9.94
N GLU A 146 -6.65 -13.53 -8.98
CA GLU A 146 -7.42 -13.51 -7.72
C GLU A 146 -6.99 -12.34 -6.82
N LYS A 147 -5.69 -12.08 -6.72
CA LYS A 147 -5.16 -10.93 -5.99
C LYS A 147 -5.62 -9.61 -6.60
N TRP A 148 -5.63 -9.52 -7.93
CA TRP A 148 -6.14 -8.38 -8.66
C TRP A 148 -7.64 -8.16 -8.43
N LYS A 149 -8.42 -9.25 -8.38
CA LYS A 149 -9.83 -9.17 -8.02
C LYS A 149 -10.03 -8.58 -6.61
N MET A 150 -9.25 -9.04 -5.63
CA MET A 150 -9.30 -8.46 -4.29
C MET A 150 -8.90 -6.98 -4.29
N PHE A 151 -7.87 -6.59 -5.04
CA PHE A 151 -7.52 -5.18 -5.23
C PHE A 151 -8.71 -4.37 -5.75
N LEU A 152 -9.46 -4.87 -6.72
CA LEU A 152 -10.64 -4.16 -7.22
C LEU A 152 -11.76 -4.10 -6.17
N GLU A 153 -12.01 -5.19 -5.45
CA GLU A 153 -13.02 -5.24 -4.38
C GLU A 153 -12.73 -4.27 -3.24
N ASP A 154 -11.47 -4.15 -2.82
CA ASP A 154 -11.07 -3.36 -1.67
C ASP A 154 -10.63 -1.93 -2.00
N MET A 155 -9.93 -1.69 -3.12
CA MET A 155 -9.43 -0.36 -3.48
C MET A 155 -10.35 0.33 -4.49
N ASP A 156 -10.59 -0.32 -5.64
CA ASP A 156 -11.32 0.29 -6.77
C ASP A 156 -12.78 0.61 -6.42
N ASN A 157 -13.47 -0.33 -5.77
CA ASN A 157 -14.89 -0.19 -5.43
C ASN A 157 -15.17 0.60 -4.15
N GLN A 158 -14.20 0.71 -3.24
CA GLN A 158 -14.41 1.34 -1.92
C GLN A 158 -13.95 2.79 -1.86
N LEU A 159 -13.11 3.23 -2.79
CA LEU A 159 -12.55 4.57 -2.84
C LEU A 159 -13.23 5.41 -3.92
N PRO A 160 -13.18 6.75 -3.81
CA PRO A 160 -13.66 7.63 -4.87
C PRO A 160 -13.00 7.28 -6.22
N PRO A 161 -13.75 7.29 -7.34
CA PRO A 161 -13.22 6.95 -8.68
C PRO A 161 -12.03 7.79 -9.16
N THR A 162 -11.82 8.94 -8.52
CA THR A 162 -10.75 9.91 -8.80
C THR A 162 -9.51 9.71 -7.93
N THR A 163 -9.54 8.79 -6.96
CA THR A 163 -8.44 8.54 -6.03
C THR A 163 -7.21 8.10 -6.79
N GLU A 164 -6.10 8.82 -6.62
CA GLU A 164 -4.82 8.46 -7.23
C GLU A 164 -4.25 7.22 -6.53
N ILE A 165 -3.93 6.18 -7.30
CA ILE A 165 -3.37 4.92 -6.78
C ILE A 165 -2.00 4.71 -7.44
N LYS A 166 -0.95 4.52 -6.64
CA LYS A 166 0.44 4.44 -7.12
C LYS A 166 0.99 3.04 -7.00
N VAL A 167 1.72 2.60 -8.02
CA VAL A 167 2.35 1.26 -8.04
C VAL A 167 3.31 1.02 -6.88
N ARG A 168 3.98 2.08 -6.40
CA ARG A 168 4.92 2.01 -5.27
C ARG A 168 4.26 1.63 -3.94
N ASP A 169 2.95 1.79 -3.83
CA ASP A 169 2.20 1.51 -2.61
C ASP A 169 1.90 0.00 -2.49
N PHE A 170 2.11 -0.77 -3.58
CA PHE A 170 1.77 -2.19 -3.70
C PHE A 170 2.95 -3.10 -4.08
N PRO A 171 4.07 -3.10 -3.32
CA PRO A 171 5.24 -3.93 -3.66
C PRO A 171 4.94 -5.44 -3.73
N PHE A 172 4.12 -6.00 -2.82
CA PHE A 172 3.82 -7.43 -2.80
C PHE A 172 2.85 -7.84 -3.90
N LEU A 173 1.87 -6.99 -4.24
CA LEU A 173 1.04 -7.21 -5.42
C LEU A 173 1.90 -7.19 -6.70
N VAL A 174 2.87 -6.26 -6.80
CA VAL A 174 3.80 -6.20 -7.94
C VAL A 174 4.62 -7.48 -8.06
N GLU A 175 5.18 -7.96 -6.95
CA GLU A 175 5.95 -9.19 -6.92
C GLU A 175 5.11 -10.41 -7.34
N SER A 176 3.83 -10.45 -6.93
CA SER A 176 2.95 -11.57 -7.23
C SER A 176 2.61 -11.80 -8.70
N MET A 177 2.91 -10.83 -9.59
CA MET A 177 2.72 -10.96 -11.04
C MET A 177 3.91 -11.64 -11.75
N ARG A 178 5.03 -11.85 -11.05
CA ARG A 178 6.29 -12.32 -11.62
C ARG A 178 6.15 -13.60 -12.46
N ASP A 179 5.30 -14.51 -12.00
CA ASP A 179 5.15 -15.83 -12.61
C ASP A 179 4.03 -15.94 -13.63
N SER A 180 3.27 -14.87 -13.85
CA SER A 180 2.23 -14.84 -14.87
C SER A 180 2.78 -15.19 -16.27
N THR A 181 1.92 -15.71 -17.11
CA THR A 181 2.21 -16.00 -18.52
C THR A 181 1.84 -14.80 -19.38
N LYS A 182 2.41 -14.72 -20.59
CA LYS A 182 2.01 -13.68 -21.55
C LYS A 182 0.50 -13.73 -21.85
N HIS A 183 -0.08 -14.93 -21.89
CA HIS A 183 -1.50 -15.12 -22.15
C HIS A 183 -2.36 -14.50 -21.04
N GLU A 184 -2.08 -14.80 -19.78
CA GLU A 184 -2.82 -14.25 -18.63
C GLU A 184 -2.73 -12.73 -18.58
N ILE A 185 -1.57 -12.16 -18.90
CA ILE A 185 -1.38 -10.70 -18.94
C ILE A 185 -2.24 -10.07 -20.03
N MET A 186 -2.23 -10.65 -21.22
CA MET A 186 -3.04 -10.16 -22.33
C MET A 186 -4.54 -10.28 -22.03
N GLU A 187 -4.95 -11.35 -21.34
CA GLU A 187 -6.32 -11.51 -20.87
C GLU A 187 -6.69 -10.40 -19.89
N LEU A 188 -5.85 -10.16 -18.87
CA LEU A 188 -6.10 -9.15 -17.83
C LEU A 188 -6.12 -7.71 -18.37
N LEU A 189 -5.23 -7.37 -19.30
CA LEU A 189 -5.10 -6.01 -19.82
C LEU A 189 -6.10 -5.67 -20.92
N PHE A 190 -6.56 -6.65 -21.71
CA PHE A 190 -7.29 -6.37 -22.96
C PHE A 190 -8.57 -7.16 -23.14
N MET A 191 -8.72 -8.30 -22.48
CA MET A 191 -9.95 -9.08 -22.59
C MET A 191 -10.91 -8.60 -21.52
N LYS A 192 -12.22 -8.59 -21.81
CA LYS A 192 -13.26 -8.36 -20.80
C LYS A 192 -13.23 -9.53 -19.82
N SER A 193 -12.31 -9.52 -18.88
CA SER A 193 -12.12 -10.56 -17.86
C SER A 193 -13.20 -10.55 -16.78
N GLY A 194 -14.37 -9.97 -17.07
CA GLY A 194 -15.51 -9.86 -16.16
C GLY A 194 -15.34 -8.84 -15.03
N PHE A 195 -14.22 -8.11 -14.97
CA PHE A 195 -13.99 -7.10 -13.93
C PHE A 195 -14.60 -5.75 -14.32
N SER A 196 -15.44 -5.21 -13.44
CA SER A 196 -15.92 -3.83 -13.55
C SER A 196 -14.89 -2.93 -12.87
N VAL A 197 -14.27 -2.04 -13.64
CA VAL A 197 -13.30 -1.06 -13.13
C VAL A 197 -14.00 0.29 -12.99
N GLN A 198 -14.01 0.83 -11.78
CA GLN A 198 -14.63 2.09 -11.41
C GLN A 198 -13.61 3.23 -11.31
N ASN A 199 -12.42 2.96 -10.76
CA ASN A 199 -11.37 3.95 -10.59
C ASN A 199 -10.51 4.04 -11.87
N ARG A 200 -10.37 5.27 -12.39
CA ARG A 200 -9.62 5.55 -13.63
C ARG A 200 -8.13 5.20 -13.56
N HIS A 201 -7.58 5.03 -12.36
CA HIS A 201 -6.17 4.70 -12.13
C HIS A 201 -5.90 3.19 -12.00
N SER A 202 -6.93 2.34 -11.84
CA SER A 202 -6.74 0.90 -11.64
C SER A 202 -6.19 0.17 -12.86
N LEU A 203 -6.70 0.44 -14.07
CA LEU A 203 -6.15 -0.18 -15.29
C LEU A 203 -4.72 0.31 -15.63
N PRO A 204 -4.40 1.62 -15.54
CA PRO A 204 -3.01 2.09 -15.66
C PRO A 204 -2.09 1.48 -14.59
N LEU A 205 -2.58 1.27 -13.37
CA LEU A 205 -1.83 0.57 -12.33
C LEU A 205 -1.50 -0.87 -12.75
N LEU A 206 -2.47 -1.62 -13.27
CA LEU A 206 -2.26 -2.99 -13.78
C LEU A 206 -1.19 -3.01 -14.88
N LEU A 207 -1.26 -2.07 -15.81
CA LEU A 207 -0.23 -1.89 -16.84
C LEU A 207 1.14 -1.61 -16.22
N ASN A 208 1.22 -0.70 -15.24
CA ASN A 208 2.46 -0.39 -14.55
C ASN A 208 3.05 -1.60 -13.82
N ILE A 209 2.20 -2.40 -13.15
CA ILE A 209 2.63 -3.64 -12.50
C ILE A 209 3.24 -4.60 -13.52
N PHE A 210 2.58 -4.79 -14.68
CA PHE A 210 3.12 -5.60 -15.77
C PHE A 210 4.46 -5.07 -16.29
N LEU A 211 4.55 -3.77 -16.56
CA LEU A 211 5.74 -3.15 -17.12
C LEU A 211 6.94 -3.33 -16.20
N LEU A 212 6.74 -3.38 -14.88
CA LEU A 212 7.80 -3.62 -13.90
C LEU A 212 8.35 -5.07 -13.90
N GLN A 213 7.68 -6.03 -14.54
CA GLN A 213 8.10 -7.44 -14.48
C GLN A 213 9.38 -7.69 -15.31
N PRO A 214 10.47 -8.23 -14.72
CA PRO A 214 11.75 -8.39 -15.42
C PRO A 214 11.74 -9.52 -16.47
N LYS A 215 10.82 -10.48 -16.37
CA LYS A 215 10.74 -11.68 -17.22
C LYS A 215 10.46 -11.40 -18.69
N TYR A 216 9.82 -10.28 -19.02
CA TYR A 216 9.38 -9.99 -20.39
C TYR A 216 10.33 -9.06 -21.13
N HIS A 217 10.61 -9.41 -22.38
CA HIS A 217 11.41 -8.58 -23.29
C HIS A 217 10.78 -7.20 -23.52
N MET A 218 11.64 -6.21 -23.77
CA MET A 218 11.23 -4.83 -23.96
C MET A 218 10.26 -4.65 -25.14
N GLU A 219 10.49 -5.36 -26.25
CA GLU A 219 9.59 -5.33 -27.41
C GLU A 219 8.15 -5.68 -27.05
N PHE A 220 7.97 -6.71 -26.21
CA PHE A 220 6.64 -7.14 -25.76
C PHE A 220 6.01 -6.09 -24.85
N LYS A 221 6.78 -5.51 -23.92
CA LYS A 221 6.31 -4.45 -23.03
C LYS A 221 5.85 -3.21 -23.79
N ILE A 222 6.65 -2.77 -24.76
CA ILE A 222 6.33 -1.62 -25.61
C ILE A 222 5.09 -1.91 -26.47
N ALA A 223 5.01 -3.09 -27.09
CA ALA A 223 3.84 -3.46 -27.89
C ALA A 223 2.55 -3.50 -27.06
N CYS A 224 2.60 -4.05 -25.84
CA CYS A 224 1.48 -4.04 -24.91
C CYS A 224 1.10 -2.60 -24.50
N PHE A 225 2.08 -1.75 -24.18
CA PHE A 225 1.84 -0.35 -23.83
C PHE A 225 1.17 0.43 -24.99
N GLN A 226 1.68 0.27 -26.22
CA GLN A 226 1.12 0.92 -27.41
C GLN A 226 -0.33 0.46 -27.65
N LYS A 227 -0.58 -0.86 -27.63
CA LYS A 227 -1.93 -1.41 -27.74
C LYS A 227 -2.87 -0.89 -26.65
N PHE A 228 -2.38 -0.76 -25.42
CA PHE A 228 -3.16 -0.22 -24.30
C PHE A 228 -3.59 1.22 -24.55
N SER A 229 -2.68 2.07 -25.05
CA SER A 229 -3.00 3.46 -25.39
C SER A 229 -4.01 3.63 -26.53
N GLU A 230 -4.16 2.60 -27.39
CA GLU A 230 -5.10 2.62 -28.50
C GLU A 230 -6.51 2.25 -28.04
N ILE A 231 -6.59 1.32 -27.07
CA ILE A 231 -7.86 0.83 -26.54
C ILE A 231 -8.40 1.77 -25.46
N TYR A 232 -7.53 2.33 -24.62
CA TYR A 232 -7.92 3.10 -23.45
C TYR A 232 -7.41 4.53 -23.54
N SER A 233 -8.33 5.50 -23.42
CA SER A 233 -8.00 6.93 -23.28
C SER A 233 -7.82 7.27 -21.79
N LEU A 234 -6.69 6.83 -21.22
CA LEU A 234 -6.34 7.01 -19.80
C LEU A 234 -4.98 7.70 -19.66
N ALA A 235 -4.67 8.23 -18.48
CA ALA A 235 -3.38 8.83 -18.19
C ALA A 235 -2.27 7.75 -18.10
N LEU A 236 -1.17 7.96 -18.82
CA LEU A 236 -0.09 6.97 -19.02
C LEU A 236 1.31 7.50 -18.63
N ASP A 237 1.38 8.63 -17.93
CA ASP A 237 2.66 9.27 -17.56
C ASP A 237 3.59 8.35 -16.77
N ASP A 238 3.04 7.62 -15.80
CA ASP A 238 3.81 6.66 -15.00
C ASP A 238 4.29 5.48 -15.85
N SER A 239 3.46 5.01 -16.78
CA SER A 239 3.81 3.91 -17.70
C SER A 239 4.97 4.31 -18.61
N LEU A 240 4.94 5.53 -19.16
CA LEU A 240 6.04 6.11 -19.93
C LEU A 240 7.30 6.26 -19.09
N ALA A 241 7.19 6.78 -17.86
CA ALA A 241 8.33 6.91 -16.96
C ALA A 241 8.97 5.55 -16.63
N ILE A 242 8.17 4.50 -16.41
CA ILE A 242 8.66 3.14 -16.20
C ILE A 242 9.43 2.65 -17.43
N LEU A 243 8.84 2.79 -18.64
CA LEU A 243 9.48 2.35 -19.87
C LEU A 243 10.78 3.09 -20.16
N PHE A 244 10.82 4.42 -20.00
CA PHE A 244 12.07 5.20 -20.17
C PHE A 244 13.17 4.73 -19.21
N ARG A 245 12.84 4.45 -17.94
CA ARG A 245 13.82 3.90 -16.98
C ARG A 245 14.33 2.53 -17.39
N GLN A 246 13.46 1.66 -17.89
CA GLN A 246 13.87 0.31 -18.29
C GLN A 246 14.63 0.27 -19.62
N CYS A 247 14.43 1.26 -20.49
CA CYS A 247 15.18 1.44 -21.73
C CYS A 247 16.47 2.26 -21.53
N ARG A 248 16.94 2.43 -20.28
CA ARG A 248 18.16 3.18 -20.00
C ARG A 248 19.33 2.61 -20.81
N ASN A 249 20.06 3.50 -21.49
CA ASN A 249 21.17 3.16 -22.39
C ASN A 249 20.76 2.41 -23.68
N ASP A 250 19.46 2.26 -23.98
CA ASP A 250 18.96 1.72 -25.24
C ASP A 250 18.35 2.85 -26.10
N GLY A 251 19.20 3.46 -26.94
CA GLY A 251 18.78 4.60 -27.75
C GLY A 251 17.67 4.28 -28.75
N TYR A 252 17.60 3.04 -29.24
CA TYR A 252 16.58 2.62 -30.20
C TYR A 252 15.19 2.63 -29.56
N TYR A 253 15.02 1.97 -28.40
CA TYR A 253 13.72 1.96 -27.72
C TYR A 253 13.33 3.32 -27.15
N LEU A 254 14.30 4.09 -26.64
CA LEU A 254 14.05 5.46 -26.18
C LEU A 254 13.54 6.36 -27.31
N SER A 255 14.14 6.31 -28.50
CA SER A 255 13.63 7.05 -29.67
C SER A 255 12.24 6.60 -30.06
N LYS A 256 12.02 5.28 -30.17
CA LYS A 256 10.72 4.70 -30.53
C LYS A 256 9.59 5.13 -29.60
N LEU A 257 9.85 5.19 -28.29
CA LEU A 257 8.88 5.64 -27.29
C LEU A 257 8.57 7.14 -27.42
N MET A 258 9.57 7.96 -27.75
CA MET A 258 9.38 9.40 -27.99
C MET A 258 8.59 9.67 -29.26
N ASP A 259 8.88 8.94 -30.34
CA ASP A 259 8.15 9.05 -31.61
C ASP A 259 6.69 8.68 -31.41
N PHE A 260 6.44 7.57 -30.69
CA PHE A 260 5.10 7.18 -30.28
C PHE A 260 4.38 8.24 -29.43
N ALA A 261 5.06 8.85 -28.44
CA ALA A 261 4.47 9.90 -27.62
C ALA A 261 4.05 11.11 -28.48
N ARG A 262 4.86 11.48 -29.46
CA ARG A 262 4.55 12.56 -30.42
C ARG A 262 3.36 12.19 -31.31
N GLU A 263 3.32 10.98 -31.86
CA GLU A 263 2.21 10.48 -32.68
C GLU A 263 0.86 10.51 -31.93
N LYS A 264 0.89 10.22 -30.62
CA LYS A 264 -0.30 10.31 -29.76
C LYS A 264 -0.66 11.74 -29.35
N GLY A 265 0.07 12.74 -29.82
CA GLY A 265 -0.16 14.15 -29.47
C GLY A 265 0.18 14.47 -28.01
N ILE A 266 0.99 13.64 -27.35
CA ILE A 266 1.53 13.98 -26.03
C ILE A 266 2.50 15.13 -26.25
N THR A 267 2.12 16.33 -25.87
CA THR A 267 2.92 17.54 -26.11
C THR A 267 3.89 17.86 -24.98
N ARG A 268 3.67 17.30 -23.79
CA ARG A 268 4.56 17.48 -22.62
C ARG A 268 4.60 16.22 -21.78
N LEU A 269 5.81 15.73 -21.53
CA LEU A 269 6.04 14.66 -20.58
C LEU A 269 5.95 15.17 -19.15
N SER A 270 5.49 14.32 -18.23
CA SER A 270 5.62 14.60 -16.80
C SER A 270 7.09 14.86 -16.41
N PRO A 271 7.38 15.61 -15.33
CA PRO A 271 8.75 15.83 -14.86
C PRO A 271 9.51 14.53 -14.57
N VAL A 272 8.79 13.50 -14.11
CA VAL A 272 9.34 12.18 -13.79
C VAL A 272 9.73 11.44 -15.08
N ALA A 273 8.86 11.45 -16.09
CA ALA A 273 9.14 10.86 -17.40
C ALA A 273 10.26 11.61 -18.14
N SER A 274 10.25 12.95 -18.10
CA SER A 274 11.29 13.81 -18.67
C SER A 274 12.67 13.47 -18.08
N ARG A 275 12.75 13.39 -16.74
CA ARG A 275 13.99 13.03 -16.05
C ARG A 275 14.46 11.62 -16.42
N ALA A 276 13.54 10.65 -16.42
CA ALA A 276 13.85 9.27 -16.79
C ALA A 276 14.41 9.15 -18.22
N PHE A 277 13.82 9.88 -19.17
CA PHE A 277 14.31 9.93 -20.54
C PHE A 277 15.70 10.59 -20.63
N LEU A 278 15.88 11.77 -20.01
CA LEU A 278 17.15 12.49 -20.01
C LEU A 278 18.29 11.67 -19.40
N GLU A 279 18.04 11.01 -18.26
CA GLU A 279 19.00 10.08 -17.66
C GLU A 279 19.26 8.88 -18.59
N GLY A 280 18.24 8.40 -19.30
CA GLY A 280 18.31 7.28 -20.23
C GLY A 280 19.21 7.50 -21.44
N ILE A 281 19.21 8.71 -22.01
CA ILE A 281 19.96 9.05 -23.24
C ILE A 281 21.44 9.34 -22.99
N THR A 282 21.83 9.72 -21.76
CA THR A 282 23.21 10.14 -21.43
C THR A 282 24.28 9.07 -21.72
N GLY A 283 23.90 7.79 -21.67
CA GLY A 283 24.79 6.66 -21.95
C GLY A 283 24.68 6.07 -23.35
N THR A 284 23.96 6.72 -24.28
CA THR A 284 23.70 6.16 -25.61
C THR A 284 24.61 6.76 -26.69
N THR A 285 24.98 5.96 -27.68
CA THR A 285 25.64 6.44 -28.93
C THR A 285 24.63 6.96 -29.95
N TYR A 286 23.34 6.86 -29.64
CA TYR A 286 22.26 7.29 -30.52
C TYR A 286 22.18 8.81 -30.53
N HIS A 287 22.13 9.40 -31.72
CA HIS A 287 22.08 10.85 -31.87
C HIS A 287 20.67 11.38 -31.59
N PHE A 288 20.38 11.63 -30.32
CA PHE A 288 19.26 12.46 -29.91
C PHE A 288 19.64 13.92 -30.13
N LYS A 289 19.19 14.57 -31.22
CA LYS A 289 19.31 16.03 -31.27
C LYS A 289 18.38 16.57 -30.21
N THR A 290 18.91 17.24 -29.19
CA THR A 290 18.12 17.80 -28.08
C THR A 290 16.96 18.65 -28.61
N ARG A 291 17.17 19.36 -29.74
CA ARG A 291 16.14 20.13 -30.46
C ARG A 291 14.92 19.31 -30.89
N ASP A 292 15.08 18.03 -31.21
CA ASP A 292 13.98 17.19 -31.71
C ASP A 292 12.97 16.86 -30.60
N TYR A 293 13.37 17.01 -29.33
CA TYR A 293 12.55 16.62 -28.17
C TYR A 293 12.37 17.74 -27.15
N VAL A 294 12.89 18.95 -27.39
CA VAL A 294 12.76 20.11 -26.48
C VAL A 294 11.30 20.44 -26.18
N ASP A 295 10.40 20.29 -27.15
CA ASP A 295 8.98 20.60 -26.95
C ASP A 295 8.30 19.63 -25.98
N LEU A 296 8.78 18.38 -25.93
CA LEU A 296 8.24 17.31 -25.08
C LEU A 296 8.80 17.33 -23.67
N LEU A 297 9.99 17.89 -23.47
CA LEU A 297 10.65 17.96 -22.19
C LEU A 297 10.09 19.12 -21.37
N SER A 298 9.63 18.83 -20.16
CA SER A 298 9.26 19.87 -19.20
C SER A 298 10.46 20.80 -18.96
N LYS A 299 10.29 22.10 -19.24
CA LYS A 299 11.22 23.13 -18.75
C LYS A 299 11.15 23.08 -17.22
N TYR A 300 12.30 22.81 -16.59
CA TYR A 300 12.47 22.79 -15.14
C TYR A 300 11.84 24.01 -14.47
#